data_AF-A0A938S9G2-F1
#
_entry.id   AF-A0A938S9G2-F1
#
_cell.length_a   1.000
_cell.length_b   1.000
_cell.length_c   1.000
_cell.angle_alpha   90.00
_cell.angle_beta   90.00
_cell.angle_gamma   90.00
#
_symmetry.space_group_name_H-M   'P 1'
#
loop_
_entity.id
_entity.type
_entity.pdbx_description
1 polymer ?
#
loop_
_entity_poly.entity_id
_entity_poly.type
_entity_poly.pdbx_seq_one_letter_code
_entity_poly.pdbx_strand_id
1 'polypeptide(L)' 'MSRTMESVEQLAEKAVELQPAERLRLVEAILFSLDKIDPDIEQSWVAEAEARYEAYRRGELEAVDWDVIKKRYQR' A
#
# COMPACT_ATOMS: atom_id res chain seq x y z
N MET A 1 8.41 -0.92 36.40
CA MET A 1 7.33 -1.89 36.10
C MET A 1 7.63 -2.49 34.73
N SER A 2 7.97 -3.77 34.67
CA SER A 2 8.24 -4.45 33.40
C SER A 2 6.89 -4.81 32.77
N ARG A 3 6.61 -4.33 31.55
CA ARG A 3 5.38 -4.66 30.84
C ARG A 3 5.57 -6.01 30.15
N THR A 4 4.87 -7.04 30.61
CA THR A 4 4.81 -8.33 29.90
C THR A 4 4.05 -8.12 28.59
N MET A 5 4.65 -8.50 27.48
CA MET A 5 4.04 -8.37 26.15
C MET A 5 3.08 -9.54 25.91
N GLU A 6 1.90 -9.25 25.38
CA GLU A 6 0.89 -10.27 25.06
C GLU A 6 1.32 -11.10 23.84
N SER A 7 0.84 -12.35 23.74
CA SER A 7 1.11 -13.19 22.57
C SER A 7 0.38 -12.67 21.33
N VAL A 8 0.82 -13.09 20.14
CA VAL A 8 0.19 -12.69 18.87
C VAL A 8 -1.27 -13.16 18.82
N GLU A 9 -1.55 -14.35 19.33
CA GLU A 9 -2.88 -14.94 19.41
C GLU A 9 -3.80 -14.10 20.30
N GLN A 10 -3.31 -13.68 21.48
CA GLN A 10 -4.06 -12.83 22.40
C GLN A 10 -4.36 -11.44 21.80
N LEU A 11 -3.42 -10.88 21.04
CA LEU A 11 -3.61 -9.61 20.34
C LEU A 11 -4.62 -9.76 19.18
N ALA A 12 -4.57 -10.89 18.46
CA ALA A 12 -5.49 -11.18 17.36
C ALA A 12 -6.94 -11.37 17.86
N GLU A 13 -7.12 -12.08 18.97
CA GLU A 13 -8.45 -12.26 19.60
C GLU A 13 -9.07 -10.90 19.94
N LYS A 14 -8.32 -10.01 20.61
CA LYS A 14 -8.78 -8.65 20.92
C LYS A 14 -9.04 -7.81 19.68
N ALA A 15 -8.22 -7.94 18.64
CA ALA A 15 -8.41 -7.20 17.39
C ALA A 15 -9.70 -7.57 16.66
N VAL A 16 -10.17 -8.81 16.80
CA VAL A 16 -11.43 -9.28 16.20
C VAL A 16 -12.65 -8.69 16.92
N GLU A 17 -12.54 -8.38 18.22
CA GLU A 17 -13.60 -7.74 19.01
C GLU A 17 -13.86 -6.26 18.65
N LEU A 18 -12.92 -5.62 17.96
CA LEU A 18 -13.05 -4.23 17.49
C LEU A 18 -14.17 -4.08 16.46
N GLN A 19 -14.77 -2.88 16.40
CA GLN A 19 -15.71 -2.57 15.32
C GLN A 19 -15.00 -2.64 13.96
N PRO A 20 -15.69 -2.95 12.85
CA PRO A 20 -15.06 -3.13 11.55
C PRO A 20 -14.14 -1.97 11.11
N ALA A 21 -14.53 -0.74 11.38
CA ALA A 21 -13.73 0.45 11.06
C ALA A 21 -12.46 0.55 11.92
N GLU A 22 -12.53 0.18 13.20
CA GLU A 22 -11.37 0.20 14.11
C GLU A 22 -10.40 -0.94 13.79
N ARG A 23 -10.93 -2.11 13.43
CA ARG A 23 -10.13 -3.24 12.94
C ARG A 23 -9.37 -2.86 11.66
N LEU A 24 -10.02 -2.15 10.73
CA LEU A 24 -9.36 -1.65 9.52
C LEU A 24 -8.21 -0.69 9.88
N ARG A 25 -8.46 0.29 10.75
CA ARG A 25 -7.42 1.22 11.22
C ARG A 25 -6.23 0.50 11.87
N LEU A 26 -6.49 -0.54 12.65
CA LEU A 26 -5.43 -1.35 13.26
C LEU A 26 -4.61 -2.08 12.19
N VAL A 27 -5.27 -2.67 11.18
CA VAL A 27 -4.59 -3.30 10.05
C VAL A 27 -3.70 -2.31 9.32
N GLU A 28 -4.20 -1.11 9.01
CA GLU A 28 -3.43 -0.05 8.35
C GLU A 28 -2.20 0.35 9.18
N ALA A 29 -2.35 0.53 10.49
CA ALA A 29 -1.25 0.86 11.38
C ALA A 29 -0.19 -0.25 11.45
N ILE A 30 -0.60 -1.51 11.47
CA ILE A 30 0.32 -2.66 11.45
C ILE A 30 1.05 -2.69 10.10
N LEU A 31 0.36 -2.59 8.98
CA LEU A 31 0.97 -2.58 7.64
C LEU A 31 2.00 -1.46 7.50
N PHE A 32 1.65 -0.25 7.94
CA PHE A 32 2.56 0.90 7.95
C PHE A 32 3.80 0.66 8.84
N SER A 33 3.68 -0.13 9.90
CA SER A 33 4.82 -0.47 10.77
C SER A 33 5.78 -1.48 10.15
N LEU A 34 5.29 -2.32 9.24
CA LEU A 34 6.06 -3.38 8.57
C LEU A 34 6.81 -2.85 7.36
N ASP A 35 6.19 -1.95 6.60
CA ASP A 35 6.74 -1.37 5.38
C ASP A 35 6.87 0.15 5.55
N LYS A 36 7.91 0.56 6.28
CA LYS A 36 8.24 1.96 6.40
C LYS A 36 8.76 2.45 5.06
N ILE A 37 7.97 3.30 4.43
CA ILE A 37 8.33 3.98 3.19
C ILE A 37 9.65 4.72 3.43
N ASP A 38 10.69 4.31 2.71
CA ASP A 38 11.95 5.05 2.65
C ASP A 38 11.67 6.36 1.88
N PRO A 39 11.83 7.54 2.51
CA PRO A 39 11.53 8.81 1.87
C PRO A 39 12.31 9.06 0.58
N ASP A 40 13.49 8.48 0.43
CA ASP A 40 14.33 8.65 -0.77
C ASP A 40 13.82 7.75 -1.90
N ILE A 41 13.31 6.56 -1.57
CA ILE A 41 12.63 5.68 -2.53
C ILE A 41 11.32 6.34 -2.98
N GLU A 42 10.51 6.86 -2.06
CA GLU A 42 9.26 7.57 -2.39
C GLU A 42 9.51 8.74 -3.33
N GLN A 43 10.50 9.59 -3.02
CA GLN A 43 10.86 10.72 -3.89
C GLN A 43 11.31 10.26 -5.27
N SER A 44 12.08 9.18 -5.35
CA SER A 44 12.51 8.60 -6.63
C SER A 44 11.33 8.08 -7.45
N TRP A 45 10.33 7.47 -6.81
CA TRP A 45 9.11 7.01 -7.48
C TRP A 45 8.25 8.18 -7.98
N VAL A 46 8.10 9.24 -7.19
CA VAL A 46 7.39 10.46 -7.61
C VAL A 46 8.06 11.07 -8.83
N ALA A 47 9.39 11.25 -8.78
CA ALA A 47 10.15 11.82 -9.89
C ALA A 47 10.02 10.97 -11.18
N GLU A 48 10.11 9.64 -11.06
CA GLU A 48 9.93 8.73 -12.20
C GLU A 48 8.51 8.77 -12.76
N ALA A 49 7.49 8.80 -11.90
CA ALA A 49 6.10 8.87 -12.31
C ALA A 49 5.80 10.16 -13.08
N GLU A 50 6.27 11.31 -12.58
CA GLU A 50 6.16 12.60 -13.24
C GLU A 50 6.91 12.62 -14.58
N ALA A 51 8.14 12.10 -14.61
CA ALA A 51 8.94 12.02 -15.84
C ALA A 51 8.26 11.18 -16.92
N ARG A 52 7.71 10.00 -16.55
CA ARG A 52 6.96 9.13 -17.48
C ARG A 52 5.69 9.78 -17.99
N TYR A 53 4.96 10.46 -17.11
CA TYR A 53 3.74 11.17 -17.48
C TYR A 53 4.03 12.28 -18.50
N GLU A 54 5.08 13.07 -18.27
CA GLU A 54 5.47 14.12 -19.20
C GLU A 54 6.00 13.57 -20.54
N ALA A 55 6.76 12.47 -20.53
CA ALA A 55 7.16 11.79 -21.77
C ALA A 55 5.95 11.28 -22.57
N TYR A 56 4.95 10.69 -21.89
CA TYR A 56 3.69 10.29 -22.52
C TYR A 56 2.96 11.49 -23.14
N ARG A 57 2.86 12.62 -22.43
CA ARG A 57 2.24 13.84 -22.95
C ARG A 57 2.93 14.42 -24.18
N ARG A 58 4.26 14.23 -24.29
CA ARG A 58 5.04 14.61 -25.48
C ARG A 58 4.95 13.58 -26.63
N GLY A 59 4.32 12.44 -26.41
CA GLY A 59 4.24 11.34 -27.39
C GLY A 59 5.53 10.51 -27.48
N GLU A 60 6.43 10.64 -26.51
CA GLU A 60 7.70 9.89 -26.44
C GLU A 60 7.55 8.54 -25.75
N LEU A 61 6.42 8.30 -25.09
CA LEU A 61 6.08 7.05 -24.41
C LEU A 61 4.74 6.53 -24.92
N GLU A 62 4.69 5.27 -25.33
CA GLU A 62 3.43 4.60 -25.70
C GLU A 62 2.64 4.19 -24.45
N ALA A 63 1.32 4.28 -24.52
CA ALA A 63 0.42 3.78 -23.48
C ALA A 63 -0.43 2.63 -24.01
N VAL A 64 -0.76 1.69 -23.14
CA VAL A 64 -1.69 0.60 -23.44
C VAL A 64 -3.06 0.97 -22.89
N ASP A 65 -4.08 0.86 -23.73
CA ASP A 65 -5.46 1.12 -23.34
C ASP A 65 -5.90 0.20 -22.19
N TRP A 66 -6.60 0.77 -21.21
CA TRP A 66 -7.07 0.03 -20.03
C TRP A 66 -7.97 -1.16 -20.40
N ASP A 67 -8.82 -1.05 -21.42
CA ASP A 67 -9.70 -2.13 -21.87
C ASP A 67 -8.91 -3.30 -22.46
N VAL A 68 -7.70 -3.07 -22.99
CA VAL A 68 -6.79 -4.14 -23.44
C VAL A 68 -6.25 -4.89 -22.23
N ILE A 69 -5.78 -4.18 -21.21
CA ILE A 69 -5.23 -4.79 -19.99
C ILE A 69 -6.31 -5.54 -19.19
N LYS A 70 -7.49 -4.94 -19.05
CA LYS A 70 -8.61 -5.51 -18.29
C LYS A 70 -8.98 -6.92 -18.78
N LYS A 71 -8.99 -7.16 -20.09
CA LYS A 71 -9.30 -8.47 -20.68
C LYS A 71 -8.33 -9.58 -20.25
N ARG A 72 -7.08 -9.26 -19.89
CA ARG A 72 -6.08 -10.24 -19.43
C ARG A 72 -6.42 -10.85 -18.06
N TYR A 73 -7.17 -10.13 -17.23
CA TYR A 73 -7.47 -10.49 -15.85
C TYR A 73 -8.94 -10.82 -15.60
N GLN A 74 -9.79 -10.72 -16.63
CA GLN A 74 -11.12 -11.29 -16.62
C GLN A 74 -10.99 -12.81 -16.76
N ARG A 75 -11.03 -13.51 -15.62
CA ARG A 75 -11.28 -14.95 -15.58
C ARG A 75 -12.76 -15.24 -15.81
#